data_AF-A0A2M7TST5-F1
#
_entry.id   AF-A0A2M7TST5-F1
#
_cell.length_a   1.000
_cell.length_b   1.000
_cell.length_c   1.000
_cell.angle_alpha   90.00
_cell.angle_beta   90.00
_cell.angle_gamma   90.00
#
_symmetry.space_group_name_H-M   'P 1'
#
loop_
_entity.id
_entity.type
_entity.pdbx_description
1 polymer ?
#
loop_
_entity_poly.entity_id
_entity_poly.type
_entity_poly.pdbx_seq_one_letter_code
_entity_poly.pdbx_strand_id
1 'polypeptide(L)'
;MVKKSPQEVLKNLTELINKKKPKGLTVAMVKKMVENEDGDPKMSVNNYVMKTMKNFQSEKSIDELNKIVGIFMDFWNYWPHKSLGNKSPSDLVTKKMKKQEKCKSKIEDTKVRVGNAEMFWSNYELMLKRMEENQKPFKKWLKEKFKPNYFTYLENKYSKRIYETRRDVCNLFFDRCLYLGFTDLEKIRPEYAIIEFPCWWQTHVMWGSLSETRISGYIEDMFVYIYDKYGREVGGLFEIRKEIV
;
A
#
# COMPACT_ATOMS: atom_id res chain seq x y z
N MET A 1 -17.68 5.29 -4.53
CA MET A 1 -17.63 6.36 -3.52
C MET A 1 -18.93 7.13 -3.59
N VAL A 2 -19.64 7.29 -2.47
CA VAL A 2 -20.81 8.18 -2.41
C VAL A 2 -20.30 9.61 -2.58
N LYS A 3 -20.81 10.32 -3.57
CA LYS A 3 -20.41 11.69 -3.85
C LYS A 3 -21.04 12.60 -2.79
N LYS A 4 -20.20 13.17 -1.92
CA LYS A 4 -20.64 14.10 -0.88
C LYS A 4 -20.60 15.53 -1.39
N SER A 5 -21.45 16.40 -0.86
CA SER A 5 -21.35 17.84 -1.12
C SER A 5 -20.37 18.50 -0.14
N PRO A 6 -19.70 19.61 -0.51
CA PRO A 6 -18.85 20.35 0.44
C PRO A 6 -19.61 20.79 1.70
N GLN A 7 -20.91 21.06 1.58
CA GLN A 7 -21.80 21.43 2.70
C GLN A 7 -22.01 20.25 3.65
N GLU A 8 -22.23 19.05 3.11
CA GLU A 8 -22.37 17.82 3.90
C GLU A 8 -21.07 17.48 4.64
N VAL A 9 -19.93 17.61 3.97
CA VAL A 9 -18.61 17.39 4.56
C VAL A 9 -18.36 18.38 5.72
N LEU A 10 -18.67 19.67 5.52
CA LEU A 10 -18.56 20.68 6.57
C LEU A 10 -19.51 20.40 7.75
N LYS A 11 -20.73 19.96 7.47
CA LYS A 11 -21.71 19.56 8.49
C LYS A 11 -21.18 18.40 9.33
N ASN A 12 -20.69 17.33 8.69
CA ASN A 12 -20.14 16.16 9.37
C ASN A 12 -18.94 16.53 10.27
N LEU A 13 -18.04 17.39 9.79
CA LEU A 13 -16.92 17.89 10.60
C LEU A 13 -17.41 18.70 11.81
N THR A 14 -18.40 19.57 11.60
CA THR A 14 -18.96 20.41 12.66
C THR A 14 -19.64 19.56 13.73
N GLU A 15 -20.44 18.57 13.33
CA GLU A 15 -21.09 17.62 14.24
C GLU A 15 -20.06 16.80 15.03
N LEU A 16 -18.99 16.33 14.37
CA LEU A 16 -17.91 15.60 15.03
C LEU A 16 -17.25 16.44 16.14
N ILE A 17 -16.85 17.67 15.82
CA ILE A 17 -16.20 18.57 16.78
C ILE A 17 -17.15 18.92 17.93
N ASN A 18 -18.42 19.19 17.65
CA ASN A 18 -19.41 19.49 18.68
C ASN A 18 -19.70 18.29 19.59
N LYS A 19 -19.75 17.07 19.03
CA LYS A 19 -20.04 15.83 19.76
C LYS A 19 -18.87 15.40 20.64
N LYS A 20 -17.65 15.37 20.08
CA LYS A 20 -16.46 14.87 20.78
C LYS A 20 -15.76 15.93 21.62
N LYS A 21 -16.05 17.21 21.38
CA LYS A 21 -15.47 18.38 22.08
C LYS A 21 -13.94 18.27 22.27
N PRO A 22 -13.17 18.01 21.18
CA PRO A 22 -11.72 17.90 21.26
C PRO A 22 -11.11 19.20 21.83
N LYS A 23 -10.15 19.08 22.76
CA LYS A 23 -9.48 20.24 23.34
C LYS A 23 -8.71 21.01 22.25
N GLY A 24 -9.04 22.28 22.06
CA GLY A 24 -8.27 23.19 21.20
C GLY A 24 -8.43 22.97 19.69
N LEU A 25 -9.40 22.17 19.23
CA LEU A 25 -9.66 21.97 17.81
C LEU A 25 -11.03 22.56 17.43
N THR A 26 -11.04 23.47 16.47
CA THR A 26 -12.25 24.09 15.92
C THR A 26 -12.33 23.90 14.42
N VAL A 27 -13.54 23.98 13.85
CA VAL A 27 -13.74 23.93 12.39
C VAL A 27 -12.88 24.99 11.67
N ALA A 28 -12.76 26.19 12.24
CA ALA A 28 -11.95 27.27 11.68
C ALA A 28 -10.45 26.92 11.65
N MET A 29 -9.94 26.22 12.67
CA MET A 29 -8.56 25.76 12.68
C MET A 29 -8.32 24.67 11.64
N VAL A 30 -9.25 23.72 11.50
CA VAL A 30 -9.16 22.66 10.48
C VAL A 30 -9.15 23.28 9.07
N LYS A 31 -10.02 24.26 8.78
CA LYS A 31 -9.99 25.03 7.53
C LYS A 31 -8.63 25.64 7.25
N LYS A 32 -8.09 26.38 8.23
CA LYS A 32 -6.77 27.02 8.12
C LYS A 32 -5.64 26.01 7.89
N MET A 33 -5.72 24.81 8.48
CA MET A 33 -4.72 23.76 8.28
C MET A 33 -4.70 23.24 6.84
N VAL A 34 -5.88 23.04 6.24
CA VAL A 34 -6.00 22.58 4.84
C VAL A 34 -5.63 23.69 3.86
N GLU A 35 -6.13 24.90 4.08
CA GLU A 35 -5.88 26.04 3.19
C GLU A 35 -4.39 26.39 3.12
N ASN A 36 -3.69 26.37 4.25
CA ASN A 36 -2.28 26.77 4.36
C ASN A 36 -1.33 25.57 4.39
N GLU A 37 -1.71 24.45 3.80
CA GLU A 37 -0.74 23.37 3.57
C GLU A 37 0.39 23.86 2.67
N ASP A 38 1.60 23.35 2.93
CA ASP A 38 2.78 23.61 2.12
C ASP A 38 3.64 22.36 2.05
N GLY A 39 4.39 22.19 0.97
CA GLY A 39 5.25 21.04 0.71
C GLY A 39 4.59 19.88 -0.04
N ASP A 40 5.27 18.72 -0.01
CA ASP A 40 4.86 17.51 -0.74
C ASP A 40 3.44 17.05 -0.34
N PRO A 41 2.53 16.77 -1.30
CA PRO A 41 1.14 16.39 -1.00
C PRO A 41 0.99 15.16 -0.08
N LYS A 42 1.89 14.16 -0.17
CA LYS A 42 1.83 12.98 0.69
C LYS A 42 2.26 13.32 2.11
N MET A 43 3.29 14.15 2.26
CA MET A 43 3.69 14.65 3.59
C MET A 43 2.60 15.54 4.20
N SER A 44 1.97 16.40 3.40
CA SER A 44 0.93 17.33 3.85
C SER A 44 -0.30 16.60 4.39
N VAL A 45 -0.78 15.55 3.70
CA VAL A 45 -1.94 14.78 4.20
C VAL A 45 -1.62 14.03 5.48
N ASN A 46 -0.43 13.43 5.58
CA ASN A 46 0.02 12.73 6.78
C ASN A 46 0.16 13.70 7.96
N ASN A 47 0.75 14.88 7.74
CA ASN A 47 0.88 15.92 8.75
C ASN A 47 -0.47 16.42 9.23
N TYR A 48 -1.42 16.62 8.32
CA TYR A 48 -2.78 17.02 8.65
C TYR A 48 -3.50 15.97 9.50
N VAL A 49 -3.49 14.70 9.08
CA VAL A 49 -4.11 13.60 9.84
C VAL A 49 -3.46 13.47 11.22
N MET A 50 -2.13 13.51 11.32
CA MET A 50 -1.45 13.44 12.61
C MET A 50 -1.82 14.61 13.53
N LYS A 51 -1.90 15.84 13.00
CA LYS A 51 -2.28 17.03 13.77
C LYS A 51 -3.72 16.96 14.28
N THR A 52 -4.66 16.48 13.46
CA THR A 52 -6.06 16.36 13.87
C THR A 52 -6.25 15.22 14.86
N MET A 53 -5.63 14.05 14.62
CA MET A 53 -5.76 12.86 15.48
C MET A 53 -5.15 13.02 16.88
N LYS A 54 -4.17 13.90 17.07
CA LYS A 54 -3.67 14.26 18.41
C LYS A 54 -4.76 14.72 19.37
N ASN A 55 -5.86 15.29 18.85
CA ASN A 55 -6.96 15.77 19.68
C ASN A 55 -7.98 14.68 20.06
N PHE A 56 -7.79 13.44 19.57
CA PHE A 56 -8.69 12.30 19.79
C PHE A 56 -7.97 11.11 20.45
N GLN A 57 -6.84 11.34 21.12
CA GLN A 57 -6.03 10.28 21.77
C GLN A 57 -6.80 9.50 22.86
N SER A 58 -7.85 10.09 23.44
CA SER A 58 -8.70 9.43 24.42
C SER A 58 -9.68 8.41 23.82
N GLU A 59 -9.85 8.39 22.49
CA GLU A 59 -10.72 7.45 21.81
C GLU A 59 -10.03 6.08 21.67
N LYS A 60 -10.68 5.03 22.19
CA LYS A 60 -10.13 3.66 22.22
C LYS A 60 -10.74 2.75 21.16
N SER A 61 -11.90 3.12 20.63
CA SER A 61 -12.58 2.30 19.60
C SER A 61 -11.95 2.52 18.24
N ILE A 62 -11.45 1.44 17.62
CA ILE A 62 -10.91 1.45 16.26
C ILE A 62 -11.98 1.93 15.27
N ASP A 63 -13.22 1.50 15.43
CA ASP A 63 -14.32 1.91 14.55
C ASP A 63 -14.61 3.40 14.64
N GLU A 64 -14.53 3.98 15.84
CA GLU A 64 -14.69 5.41 16.02
C GLU A 64 -13.50 6.19 15.45
N LEU A 65 -12.26 5.71 15.66
CA LEU A 65 -11.07 6.30 15.06
C LEU A 65 -11.16 6.29 13.52
N ASN A 66 -11.62 5.20 12.92
CA ASN A 66 -11.82 5.09 11.47
C ASN A 66 -12.87 6.10 10.96
N LYS A 67 -13.98 6.29 11.68
CA LYS A 67 -14.97 7.32 11.33
C LYS A 67 -14.39 8.73 11.42
N ILE A 68 -13.63 9.02 12.47
CA ILE A 68 -12.96 10.32 12.68
C ILE A 68 -12.01 10.60 11.52
N VAL A 69 -11.13 9.65 11.20
CA VAL A 69 -10.19 9.76 10.07
C VAL A 69 -10.96 9.96 8.77
N GLY A 70 -12.03 9.19 8.54
CA GLY A 70 -12.90 9.33 7.37
C GLY A 70 -13.45 10.74 7.20
N ILE A 71 -13.94 11.37 8.27
CA ILE A 71 -14.46 12.75 8.24
C ILE A 71 -13.35 13.75 7.92
N PHE A 72 -12.16 13.61 8.51
CA PHE A 72 -11.04 14.51 8.21
C PHE A 72 -10.51 14.33 6.78
N MET A 73 -10.49 13.09 6.26
CA MET A 73 -10.10 12.80 4.88
C MET A 73 -11.14 13.32 3.88
N ASP A 74 -12.43 13.23 4.19
CA ASP A 74 -13.47 13.86 3.39
C ASP A 74 -13.26 15.38 3.39
N PHE A 75 -13.01 15.98 4.55
CA PHE A 75 -12.75 17.42 4.62
C PHE A 75 -11.54 17.84 3.79
N TRP A 76 -10.43 17.09 3.89
CA TRP A 76 -9.25 17.28 3.04
C TRP A 76 -9.59 17.22 1.55
N ASN A 77 -10.37 16.23 1.11
CA ASN A 77 -10.62 16.04 -0.32
C ASN A 77 -11.57 17.07 -0.95
N TYR A 78 -12.41 17.74 -0.14
CA TYR A 78 -13.46 18.65 -0.62
C TYR A 78 -13.24 20.11 -0.25
N TRP A 79 -12.28 20.44 0.63
CA TRP A 79 -11.94 21.83 0.95
C TRP A 79 -10.86 22.38 0.01
N PRO A 80 -10.84 23.69 -0.29
CA PRO A 80 -9.80 24.30 -1.12
C PRO A 80 -8.41 24.34 -0.45
N HIS A 81 -7.37 24.10 -1.25
CA HIS A 81 -5.95 24.19 -0.83
C HIS A 81 -5.26 25.32 -1.60
N LYS A 82 -4.43 26.12 -0.94
CA LYS A 82 -3.65 27.18 -1.63
C LYS A 82 -2.64 26.60 -2.62
N SER A 83 -1.96 25.52 -2.24
CA SER A 83 -1.02 24.74 -3.07
C SER A 83 -1.63 24.30 -4.40
N LEU A 84 -2.95 24.06 -4.44
CA LEU A 84 -3.70 23.60 -5.61
C LEU A 84 -4.40 24.75 -6.38
N GLY A 85 -4.03 26.00 -6.09
CA GLY A 85 -4.64 27.19 -6.69
C GLY A 85 -6.09 27.38 -6.23
N ASN A 86 -6.32 27.23 -4.93
CA ASN A 86 -7.64 27.33 -4.27
C ASN A 86 -8.67 26.34 -4.82
N LYS A 87 -8.22 25.11 -5.13
CA LYS A 87 -9.07 24.00 -5.56
C LYS A 87 -8.98 22.85 -4.57
N SER A 88 -10.03 22.05 -4.50
CA SER A 88 -9.98 20.78 -3.76
C SER A 88 -9.39 19.66 -4.64
N PRO A 89 -8.81 18.62 -4.03
CA PRO A 89 -8.44 17.40 -4.73
C PRO A 89 -9.61 16.83 -5.55
N SER A 90 -10.84 16.86 -5.01
CA SER A 90 -12.03 16.39 -5.74
C SER A 90 -12.32 17.21 -7.00
N ASP A 91 -12.08 18.53 -7.00
CA ASP A 91 -12.25 19.40 -8.17
C ASP A 91 -11.25 19.04 -9.26
N LEU A 92 -10.00 18.77 -8.88
CA LEU A 92 -8.94 18.36 -9.80
C LEU A 92 -9.26 17.00 -10.44
N VAL A 93 -9.72 16.03 -9.65
CA VAL A 93 -10.14 14.72 -10.15
C VAL A 93 -11.34 14.85 -11.06
N THR A 94 -12.37 15.59 -10.67
CA THR A 94 -13.59 15.78 -11.49
C THR A 94 -13.27 16.45 -12.83
N LYS A 95 -12.36 17.45 -12.83
CA LYS A 95 -11.91 18.11 -14.07
C LYS A 95 -11.12 17.16 -14.97
N LYS A 96 -10.26 16.30 -14.40
CA LYS A 96 -9.53 15.26 -15.16
C LYS A 96 -10.47 14.20 -15.70
N MET A 97 -11.45 13.73 -14.92
CA MET A 97 -12.46 12.77 -15.36
C MET A 97 -13.33 13.31 -16.49
N LYS A 98 -13.81 14.55 -16.39
CA LYS A 98 -14.56 15.21 -17.50
C LYS A 98 -13.73 15.38 -18.77
N LYS A 99 -12.40 15.60 -18.65
CA LYS A 99 -11.49 15.59 -19.79
C LYS A 99 -11.29 14.17 -20.37
N GLN A 100 -11.23 13.15 -19.53
CA GLN A 100 -11.08 11.75 -19.93
C GLN A 100 -12.35 11.16 -20.55
N GLU A 101 -13.54 11.55 -20.08
CA GLU A 101 -14.81 11.10 -20.68
C GLU A 101 -14.97 11.58 -22.13
N LYS A 102 -14.43 12.75 -22.46
CA LYS A 102 -14.33 13.21 -23.86
C LYS A 102 -13.32 12.42 -24.70
N CYS A 103 -12.42 11.63 -24.08
CA CYS A 103 -11.42 10.80 -24.76
C CYS A 103 -11.77 9.30 -24.78
N LYS A 104 -12.89 8.87 -24.17
CA LYS A 104 -13.27 7.44 -24.10
C LYS A 104 -13.52 6.78 -25.46
N SER A 105 -13.69 7.55 -26.54
CA SER A 105 -13.81 7.02 -27.91
C SER A 105 -12.47 6.63 -28.57
N LYS A 106 -11.33 6.71 -27.87
CA LYS A 106 -9.99 6.38 -28.42
C LYS A 106 -9.15 5.42 -27.55
N ILE A 107 -9.77 4.63 -26.67
CA ILE A 107 -9.01 3.74 -25.77
C ILE A 107 -8.30 2.61 -26.55
N GLU A 108 -8.85 2.15 -27.68
CA GLU A 108 -8.24 1.08 -28.49
C GLU A 108 -6.86 1.46 -29.07
N ASP A 109 -6.61 2.73 -29.36
CA ASP A 109 -5.32 3.22 -29.86
C ASP A 109 -4.36 3.70 -28.76
N THR A 110 -4.74 3.58 -27.49
CA THR A 110 -3.89 4.06 -26.39
C THR A 110 -2.71 3.12 -26.22
N LYS A 111 -1.50 3.63 -26.47
CA LYS A 111 -0.26 2.90 -26.24
C LYS A 111 0.21 3.08 -24.81
N VAL A 112 0.70 2.00 -24.23
CA VAL A 112 1.33 1.96 -22.91
C VAL A 112 2.73 1.38 -23.03
N ARG A 113 3.63 1.87 -22.18
CA ARG A 113 5.00 1.37 -22.09
C ARG A 113 5.11 0.41 -20.91
N VAL A 114 5.53 -0.82 -21.17
CA VAL A 114 5.78 -1.87 -20.17
C VAL A 114 7.26 -2.23 -20.26
N GLY A 115 8.04 -1.83 -19.25
CA GLY A 115 9.50 -1.89 -19.32
C GLY A 115 10.03 -1.06 -20.50
N ASN A 116 10.74 -1.72 -21.42
CA ASN A 116 11.29 -1.10 -22.63
C ASN A 116 10.40 -1.25 -23.87
N ALA A 117 9.26 -1.93 -23.77
CA ALA A 117 8.36 -2.17 -24.89
C ALA A 117 7.13 -1.26 -24.83
N GLU A 118 6.69 -0.78 -26.00
CA GLU A 118 5.44 -0.04 -26.15
C GLU A 118 4.40 -0.96 -26.81
N MET A 119 3.19 -1.04 -26.24
CA MET A 119 2.11 -1.89 -26.73
C MET A 119 0.76 -1.20 -26.58
N PHE A 120 -0.22 -1.61 -27.37
CA PHE A 120 -1.59 -1.12 -27.21
C PHE A 120 -2.20 -1.59 -25.88
N TRP A 121 -3.11 -0.79 -25.32
CA TRP A 121 -3.79 -1.06 -24.07
C TRP A 121 -4.52 -2.41 -24.07
N SER A 122 -5.15 -2.77 -25.18
CA SER A 122 -5.81 -4.07 -25.37
C SER A 122 -4.85 -5.25 -25.22
N ASN A 123 -3.64 -5.13 -25.77
CA ASN A 123 -2.58 -6.14 -25.62
C ASN A 123 -2.08 -6.21 -24.18
N TYR A 124 -1.96 -5.05 -23.52
CA TYR A 124 -1.58 -4.99 -22.12
C TYR A 124 -2.61 -5.68 -21.21
N GLU A 125 -3.91 -5.44 -21.43
CA GLU A 125 -4.98 -6.14 -20.69
C GLU A 125 -4.95 -7.66 -20.93
N LEU A 126 -4.71 -8.10 -22.17
CA LEU A 126 -4.57 -9.52 -22.49
C LEU A 126 -3.35 -10.13 -21.78
N MET A 127 -2.23 -9.41 -21.76
CA MET A 127 -1.01 -9.80 -21.04
C MET A 127 -1.30 -9.96 -19.54
N LEU A 128 -1.99 -9.01 -18.91
CA LEU A 128 -2.38 -9.10 -17.49
C LEU A 128 -3.26 -10.32 -17.21
N LYS A 129 -4.25 -10.60 -18.06
CA LYS A 129 -5.10 -11.79 -17.93
C LYS A 129 -4.29 -13.08 -18.03
N ARG A 130 -3.39 -13.19 -19.01
CA ARG A 130 -2.51 -14.35 -19.17
C ARG A 130 -1.57 -14.52 -17.99
N MET A 131 -1.01 -13.43 -17.48
CA MET A 131 -0.16 -13.43 -16.28
C MET A 131 -0.94 -13.96 -15.06
N GLU A 132 -2.17 -13.49 -14.86
CA GLU A 132 -3.00 -13.93 -13.74
C GLU A 132 -3.34 -15.43 -13.83
N GLU A 133 -3.68 -15.93 -15.02
CA GLU A 133 -3.89 -17.35 -15.29
C GLU A 133 -2.63 -18.18 -14.97
N ASN A 134 -1.47 -17.75 -15.47
CA ASN A 134 -0.19 -18.43 -15.24
C ASN A 134 0.23 -18.40 -13.76
N GLN A 135 -0.23 -17.43 -12.99
CA GLN A 135 0.04 -17.34 -11.55
C GLN A 135 -0.87 -18.23 -10.69
N LYS A 136 -1.97 -18.78 -11.24
CA LYS A 136 -2.92 -19.59 -10.45
C LYS A 136 -2.27 -20.74 -9.70
N PRO A 137 -1.38 -21.56 -10.29
CA PRO A 137 -0.72 -22.65 -9.57
C PRO A 137 0.11 -22.16 -8.39
N PHE A 138 0.87 -21.08 -8.58
CA PHE A 138 1.71 -20.51 -7.53
C PHE A 138 0.88 -19.86 -6.42
N LYS A 139 -0.15 -19.08 -6.77
CA LYS A 139 -1.12 -18.53 -5.80
C LYS A 139 -1.77 -19.64 -4.98
N LYS A 140 -2.16 -20.74 -5.63
CA LYS A 140 -2.75 -21.92 -4.96
C LYS A 140 -1.76 -22.56 -4.00
N TRP A 141 -0.54 -22.82 -4.43
CA TRP A 141 0.53 -23.38 -3.58
C TRP A 141 0.83 -22.48 -2.37
N LEU A 142 0.93 -21.16 -2.58
CA LEU A 142 1.14 -20.19 -1.49
C LEU A 142 0.01 -20.24 -0.47
N LYS A 143 -1.24 -20.23 -0.93
CA LYS A 143 -2.43 -20.17 -0.07
C LYS A 143 -2.70 -21.47 0.67
N GLU A 144 -2.61 -22.60 -0.02
CA GLU A 144 -3.08 -23.90 0.50
C GLU A 144 -1.98 -24.71 1.17
N LYS A 145 -0.72 -24.49 0.79
CA LYS A 145 0.41 -25.32 1.26
C LYS A 145 1.44 -24.51 2.02
N PHE A 146 2.05 -23.52 1.38
CA PHE A 146 3.21 -22.84 1.97
C PHE A 146 2.85 -21.94 3.16
N LYS A 147 2.00 -20.91 2.98
CA LYS A 147 1.71 -19.91 4.02
C LYS A 147 1.14 -20.56 5.29
N PRO A 148 0.15 -21.47 5.24
CA PRO A 148 -0.38 -22.10 6.45
C PRO A 148 0.71 -22.82 7.26
N ASN A 149 1.51 -23.67 6.60
CA ASN A 149 2.56 -24.45 7.25
C ASN A 149 3.69 -23.56 7.80
N TYR A 150 4.09 -22.52 7.06
CA TYR A 150 5.12 -21.59 7.50
C TYR A 150 4.66 -20.74 8.69
N PHE A 151 3.40 -20.30 8.70
CA PHE A 151 2.87 -19.51 9.80
C PHE A 151 2.73 -20.32 11.08
N THR A 152 2.29 -21.59 11.00
CA THR A 152 2.33 -22.52 12.14
C THR A 152 3.76 -22.75 12.63
N TYR A 153 4.73 -22.90 11.73
CA TYR A 153 6.14 -23.01 12.10
C TYR A 153 6.65 -21.77 12.85
N LEU A 154 6.34 -20.56 12.36
CA LEU A 154 6.73 -19.32 13.00
C LEU A 154 6.08 -19.13 14.37
N GLU A 155 4.79 -19.46 14.49
CA GLU A 155 4.02 -19.36 15.74
C GLU A 155 4.61 -20.26 16.84
N ASN A 156 5.05 -21.46 16.48
CA ASN A 156 5.68 -22.39 17.43
C ASN A 156 7.11 -21.98 17.82
N LYS A 157 7.82 -21.24 16.96
CA LYS A 157 9.25 -20.92 17.13
C LYS A 157 9.50 -19.57 17.79
N TYR A 158 8.60 -18.60 17.61
CA TYR A 158 8.85 -17.21 17.99
C TYR A 158 7.74 -16.64 18.88
N SER A 159 8.08 -15.60 19.65
CA SER A 159 7.07 -14.85 20.40
C SER A 159 6.05 -14.20 19.45
N LYS A 160 4.82 -13.97 19.94
CA LYS A 160 3.71 -13.40 19.14
C LYS A 160 4.12 -12.18 18.31
N ARG A 161 4.82 -11.22 18.92
CA ARG A 161 5.28 -10.00 18.22
C ARG A 161 6.22 -10.30 17.05
N ILE A 162 7.17 -11.22 17.24
CA ILE A 162 8.15 -11.60 16.21
C ILE A 162 7.46 -12.40 15.11
N TYR A 163 6.57 -13.33 15.49
CA TYR A 163 5.73 -14.09 14.56
C TYR A 163 4.91 -13.16 13.65
N GLU A 164 4.15 -12.22 14.21
CA GLU A 164 3.30 -11.30 13.44
C GLU A 164 4.13 -10.49 12.46
N THR A 165 5.27 -9.95 12.92
CA THR A 165 6.19 -9.19 12.08
C THR A 165 6.69 -10.02 10.89
N ARG A 166 7.16 -11.25 11.13
CA ARG A 166 7.68 -12.15 10.08
C ARG A 166 6.58 -12.60 9.12
N ARG A 167 5.38 -12.86 9.63
CA ARG A 167 4.19 -13.19 8.82
C ARG A 167 3.85 -12.06 7.87
N ASP A 168 3.87 -10.82 8.34
CA ASP A 168 3.54 -9.65 7.52
C ASP A 168 4.61 -9.40 6.44
N VAL A 169 5.89 -9.58 6.77
CA VAL A 169 6.99 -9.54 5.77
C VAL A 169 6.79 -10.62 4.70
N CYS A 170 6.50 -11.86 5.09
CA CYS A 170 6.25 -12.98 4.18
C CYS A 170 5.05 -12.70 3.25
N ASN A 171 3.94 -12.21 3.80
CA ASN A 171 2.78 -11.85 3.00
C ASN A 171 3.11 -10.78 1.97
N LEU A 172 3.73 -9.68 2.40
CA LEU A 172 4.04 -8.57 1.51
C LEU A 172 5.06 -8.96 0.44
N PHE A 173 6.04 -9.80 0.78
CA PHE A 173 7.00 -10.33 -0.17
C PHE A 173 6.33 -11.07 -1.32
N PHE A 174 5.46 -12.04 -1.02
CA PHE A 174 4.78 -12.81 -2.06
C PHE A 174 3.72 -12.00 -2.81
N ASP A 175 3.02 -11.09 -2.14
CA ASP A 175 2.09 -10.19 -2.81
C ASP A 175 2.83 -9.32 -3.84
N ARG A 176 4.03 -8.83 -3.48
CA ARG A 176 4.89 -8.10 -4.40
C ARG A 176 5.44 -8.98 -5.52
N CYS A 177 5.83 -10.23 -5.22
CA CYS A 177 6.27 -11.17 -6.25
C CYS A 177 5.20 -11.40 -7.32
N LEU A 178 3.96 -11.60 -6.88
CA LEU A 178 2.81 -11.76 -7.77
C LEU A 178 2.54 -10.47 -8.56
N TYR A 179 2.66 -9.30 -7.92
CA TYR A 179 2.53 -8.02 -8.62
C TYR A 179 3.59 -7.84 -9.73
N LEU A 180 4.81 -8.32 -9.51
CA LEU A 180 5.91 -8.27 -10.49
C LEU A 180 5.82 -9.36 -11.57
N GLY A 181 4.79 -10.21 -11.52
CA GLY A 181 4.56 -11.21 -12.56
C GLY A 181 5.29 -12.52 -12.35
N PHE A 182 5.92 -12.77 -11.20
CA PHE A 182 6.52 -14.09 -10.93
C PHE A 182 5.42 -15.15 -10.89
N THR A 183 5.59 -16.18 -11.71
CA THR A 183 4.63 -17.29 -11.85
C THR A 183 4.99 -18.50 -11.01
N ASP A 184 6.20 -18.54 -10.46
CA ASP A 184 6.64 -19.61 -9.57
C ASP A 184 7.81 -19.17 -8.67
N LEU A 185 8.11 -19.94 -7.63
CA LEU A 185 9.18 -19.68 -6.67
C LEU A 185 10.56 -19.67 -7.35
N GLU A 186 10.85 -20.66 -8.18
CA GLU A 186 12.13 -20.85 -8.87
C GLU A 186 12.39 -19.76 -9.91
N LYS A 187 11.35 -19.01 -10.29
CA LYS A 187 11.45 -17.88 -11.23
C LYS A 187 11.74 -16.56 -10.53
N ILE A 188 11.64 -16.51 -9.20
CA ILE A 188 12.03 -15.32 -8.43
C ILE A 188 13.54 -15.19 -8.54
N ARG A 189 13.99 -14.01 -8.98
CA ARG A 189 15.42 -13.71 -9.08
C ARG A 189 16.02 -13.60 -7.67
N PRO A 190 17.16 -14.23 -7.37
CA PRO A 190 17.84 -14.08 -6.10
C PRO A 190 18.05 -12.59 -5.74
N GLU A 191 18.59 -11.78 -6.66
CA GLU A 191 18.87 -10.35 -6.43
C GLU A 191 17.61 -9.58 -6.02
N TYR A 192 16.47 -9.92 -6.62
CA TYR A 192 15.21 -9.32 -6.22
C TYR A 192 14.87 -9.64 -4.76
N ALA A 193 15.06 -10.89 -4.34
CA ALA A 193 14.66 -11.33 -3.01
C ALA A 193 15.57 -10.81 -1.89
N ILE A 194 16.90 -10.77 -2.12
CA ILE A 194 17.89 -10.36 -1.11
C ILE A 194 18.30 -8.89 -1.18
N ILE A 195 18.11 -8.21 -2.32
CA ILE A 195 18.54 -6.81 -2.49
C ILE A 195 17.34 -5.92 -2.79
N GLU A 196 16.65 -6.15 -3.91
CA GLU A 196 15.65 -5.20 -4.40
C GLU A 196 14.45 -5.10 -3.44
N PHE A 197 13.96 -6.21 -2.89
CA PHE A 197 12.82 -6.21 -1.98
C PHE A 197 13.11 -5.55 -0.62
N PRO A 198 14.23 -5.87 0.07
CA PRO A 198 14.62 -5.15 1.29
C PRO A 198 14.75 -3.64 1.10
N CYS A 199 15.39 -3.18 0.02
CA CYS A 199 15.49 -1.75 -0.30
C CYS A 199 14.11 -1.15 -0.61
N TRP A 200 13.28 -1.86 -1.38
CA TRP A 200 11.92 -1.44 -1.72
C TRP A 200 11.05 -1.23 -0.48
N TRP A 201 11.21 -2.06 0.55
CA TRP A 201 10.44 -1.97 1.79
C TRP A 201 10.56 -0.58 2.45
N GLN A 202 11.78 -0.05 2.55
CA GLN A 202 12.06 1.22 3.24
C GLN A 202 11.26 2.39 2.64
N THR A 203 11.07 2.38 1.32
CA THR A 203 10.43 3.49 0.62
C THR A 203 8.94 3.28 0.38
N HIS A 204 8.39 2.07 0.58
CA HIS A 204 7.01 1.73 0.21
C HIS A 204 6.14 1.23 1.36
N VAL A 205 6.72 0.73 2.46
CA VAL A 205 5.95 0.31 3.62
C VAL A 205 5.84 1.48 4.61
N MET A 206 4.69 2.16 4.59
CA MET A 206 4.44 3.27 5.51
C MET A 206 4.56 2.80 6.96
N TRP A 207 5.37 3.52 7.74
CA TRP A 207 5.65 3.22 9.15
C TRP A 207 6.36 1.87 9.40
N GLY A 208 6.93 1.24 8.37
CA GLY A 208 7.81 0.09 8.55
C GLY A 208 9.08 0.50 9.30
N SER A 209 9.30 -0.06 10.49
CA SER A 209 10.48 0.23 11.33
C SER A 209 11.61 -0.80 11.20
N LEU A 210 11.42 -1.81 10.34
CA LEU A 210 12.43 -2.83 10.10
C LEU A 210 13.52 -2.30 9.17
N SER A 211 14.79 -2.57 9.49
CA SER A 211 15.91 -2.29 8.59
C SER A 211 16.01 -3.30 7.45
N GLU A 212 16.71 -2.93 6.37
CA GLU A 212 16.97 -3.80 5.21
C GLU A 212 17.62 -5.13 5.61
N THR A 213 18.64 -5.08 6.48
CA THR A 213 19.30 -6.30 7.00
C THR A 213 18.33 -7.23 7.72
N ARG A 214 17.39 -6.66 8.48
CA ARG A 214 16.42 -7.45 9.25
C ARG A 214 15.38 -8.09 8.34
N ILE A 215 14.94 -7.39 7.31
CA ILE A 215 14.04 -7.92 6.28
C ILE A 215 14.75 -9.04 5.51
N SER A 216 15.99 -8.81 5.09
CA SER A 216 16.81 -9.80 4.39
C SER A 216 16.92 -11.09 5.22
N GLY A 217 17.26 -11.00 6.50
CA GLY A 217 17.31 -12.17 7.39
C GLY A 217 15.97 -12.90 7.53
N TYR A 218 14.84 -12.18 7.51
CA TYR A 218 13.51 -12.80 7.53
C TYR A 218 13.18 -13.54 6.24
N ILE A 219 13.56 -12.98 5.10
CA ILE A 219 13.39 -13.60 3.78
C ILE A 219 14.31 -14.83 3.64
N GLU A 220 15.55 -14.74 4.11
CA GLU A 220 16.48 -15.87 4.13
C GLU A 220 15.97 -17.03 5.00
N ASP A 221 15.57 -16.76 6.24
CA ASP A 221 14.99 -17.77 7.13
C ASP A 221 13.75 -18.45 6.51
N MET A 222 12.95 -17.68 5.76
CA MET A 222 11.80 -18.19 5.02
C MET A 222 12.22 -19.13 3.88
N PHE A 223 13.27 -18.81 3.13
CA PHE A 223 13.76 -19.68 2.05
C PHE A 223 14.45 -20.93 2.56
N VAL A 224 15.19 -20.85 3.68
CA VAL A 224 15.70 -22.04 4.37
C VAL A 224 14.56 -22.97 4.73
N TYR A 225 13.49 -22.44 5.33
CA TYR A 225 12.30 -23.26 5.63
C TYR A 225 11.69 -23.88 4.36
N ILE A 226 11.58 -23.12 3.27
CA ILE A 226 11.01 -23.62 2.03
C ILE A 226 11.86 -24.77 1.46
N TYR A 227 13.17 -24.62 1.48
CA TYR A 227 14.11 -25.64 1.04
C TYR A 227 14.00 -26.90 1.91
N ASP A 228 14.11 -26.76 3.22
CA ASP A 228 14.05 -27.89 4.15
C ASP A 228 12.73 -28.64 4.08
N LYS A 229 11.61 -27.92 3.92
CA LYS A 229 10.26 -28.52 3.97
C LYS A 229 9.78 -29.05 2.63
N TYR A 230 10.16 -28.42 1.53
CA TYR A 230 9.60 -28.70 0.21
C TYR A 230 10.64 -29.06 -0.85
N GLY A 231 11.94 -28.95 -0.56
CA GLY A 231 13.01 -29.16 -1.54
C GLY A 231 12.99 -28.17 -2.69
N ARG A 232 12.44 -26.96 -2.46
CA ARG A 232 12.32 -25.90 -3.47
C ARG A 232 13.24 -24.74 -3.12
N GLU A 233 13.74 -24.04 -4.14
CA GLU A 233 14.62 -22.90 -3.95
C GLU A 233 14.27 -21.73 -4.88
N VAL A 234 14.74 -20.54 -4.51
CA VAL A 234 14.58 -19.32 -5.30
C VAL A 234 15.75 -19.21 -6.25
N GLY A 235 15.56 -19.54 -7.53
CA GLY A 235 16.50 -19.27 -8.62
C GLY A 235 17.98 -19.54 -8.32
N GLY A 236 18.32 -20.65 -7.63
CA GLY A 236 19.71 -20.97 -7.27
C GLY A 236 20.31 -20.12 -6.13
N LEU A 237 19.50 -19.49 -5.28
CA LEU A 237 19.93 -18.61 -4.18
C LEU A 237 21.03 -19.24 -3.31
N PHE A 238 20.97 -20.55 -3.07
CA PHE A 238 21.96 -21.25 -2.25
C PHE A 238 23.30 -21.46 -2.96
N GLU A 239 23.34 -21.43 -4.29
CA GLU A 239 24.56 -21.48 -5.08
C GLU A 239 25.30 -20.14 -5.01
N ILE A 240 24.57 -19.04 -5.23
CA ILE A 240 25.11 -17.67 -5.14
C ILE A 240 25.71 -17.39 -3.76
N ARG A 241 25.10 -17.92 -2.70
CA ARG A 241 25.62 -17.76 -1.33
C ARG A 241 26.99 -18.41 -1.10
N LYS A 242 27.31 -19.49 -1.81
CA LYS A 242 28.62 -20.14 -1.71
C LYS A 242 29.74 -19.33 -2.34
N GLU A 243 29.41 -18.36 -3.20
CA GLU A 243 30.40 -17.50 -3.87
C GLU A 243 30.68 -16.20 -3.10
N ILE A 244 29.79 -15.82 -2.18
CA ILE A 244 29.86 -14.57 -1.41
C ILE A 244 30.48 -14.77 -0.02
N VAL A 245 30.48 -16.00 0.49
CA VAL A 245 31.08 -16.39 1.79
C VAL A 245 32.43 -17.04 1.55
#